data_AF-Q863E3-F1
#
_entry.id   AF-Q863E3-F1
#
_cell.length_a   1.000
_cell.length_b   1.000
_cell.length_c   1.000
_cell.angle_alpha   90.00
_cell.angle_beta   90.00
_cell.angle_gamma   90.00
#
_symmetry.space_group_name_H-M   'P 1'
#
loop_
_entity.id
_entity.type
_entity.pdbx_description
1 polymer ?
#
loop_
_entity_poly.entity_id
_entity_poly.type
_entity_poly.pdbx_seq_one_letter_code
_entity_poly.pdbx_strand_id
1 'polypeptide(L)' 'VAISVEKKTVTMIVDCKKKTTKPLDRSEKAIVDTNGIMVFGTRILDEEVFEGD' A
#
# COMPACT_ATOMS: atom_id res chain seq x y z
N VAL A 1 -6.86 8.61 -4.55
CA VAL A 1 -5.55 8.02 -4.93
C VAL A 1 -5.75 6.56 -5.33
N ALA A 2 -5.00 6.04 -6.31
CA ALA A 2 -4.95 4.61 -6.61
C ALA A 2 -3.50 4.10 -6.59
N ILE A 3 -3.28 2.89 -6.09
CA ILE A 3 -1.97 2.24 -6.04
C ILE A 3 -2.09 0.91 -6.77
N SER A 4 -1.19 0.66 -7.72
CA SER A 4 -1.04 -0.62 -8.39
C SER A 4 0.31 -1.23 -8.04
N VAL A 5 0.30 -2.51 -7.69
CA VAL A 5 1.49 -3.28 -7.36
C VAL A 5 1.57 -4.46 -8.31
N GLU A 6 2.63 -4.50 -9.14
CA GLU A 6 2.89 -5.60 -10.05
C GLU A 6 4.34 -6.04 -9.91
N LYS A 7 4.57 -7.30 -9.54
CA LYS A 7 5.92 -7.87 -9.31
C LYS A 7 6.76 -6.91 -8.44
N LYS A 8 7.87 -6.36 -8.92
CA LYS A 8 8.73 -5.47 -8.14
C LYS A 8 8.53 -3.99 -8.48
N THR A 9 7.32 -3.63 -8.90
CA THR A 9 6.98 -2.28 -9.35
C THR A 9 5.73 -1.79 -8.63
N VAL A 10 5.81 -0.58 -8.07
CA VAL A 10 4.66 0.12 -7.48
C VAL A 10 4.40 1.38 -8.29
N THR A 11 3.14 1.60 -8.66
CA THR A 11 2.69 2.80 -9.35
C THR A 11 1.60 3.47 -8.54
N MET A 12 1.81 4.73 -8.18
CA MET A 12 0.80 5.58 -7.55
C MET A 12 0.18 6.52 -8.58
N ILE A 13 -1.14 6.64 -8.55
CA ILE A 13 -1.94 7.46 -9.43
C ILE A 13 -2.76 8.43 -8.58
N VAL A 14 -2.61 9.73 -8.86
CA VAL A 14 -3.32 10.81 -8.16
C VAL A 14 -4.18 11.58 -9.15
N ASP A 15 -5.43 11.84 -8.77
CA ASP A 15 -6.45 12.55 -9.57
C ASP A 15 -6.66 11.99 -10.98
N CYS A 16 -6.46 10.69 -11.16
CA CYS A 16 -6.51 10.01 -12.47
C CYS A 16 -5.51 10.57 -13.52
N LYS A 17 -4.53 11.38 -13.09
CA LYS A 17 -3.63 12.14 -13.97
C LYS A 17 -2.17 11.88 -13.66
N LYS A 18 -1.73 12.23 -12.45
CA LYS A 18 -0.33 12.14 -12.05
C LYS A 18 0.03 10.69 -11.77
N LYS A 19 1.07 10.18 -12.43
CA LYS A 19 1.58 8.82 -12.23
C LYS A 19 3.02 8.88 -11.76
N THR A 20 3.34 8.13 -10.72
CA THR A 20 4.73 7.96 -10.25
C THR A 20 4.99 6.49 -10.01
N THR A 21 6.07 5.99 -10.60
CA THR A 21 6.47 4.58 -10.51
C THR A 21 7.81 4.47 -9.81
N LYS A 22 7.94 3.50 -8.91
CA LYS A 22 9.16 3.21 -8.16
C LYS A 22 9.38 1.70 -8.06
N PRO A 23 10.64 1.24 -7.98
CA PRO A 23 10.94 -0.14 -7.67
C PRO A 23 10.48 -0.48 -6.24
N LEU A 24 10.06 -1.73 -6.04
CA LEU A 24 9.69 -2.29 -4.75
C LEU A 24 10.75 -3.29 -4.32
N ASP A 25 11.46 -2.95 -3.24
CA ASP A 25 12.46 -3.83 -2.65
C ASP A 25 11.80 -5.03 -1.96
N ARG A 26 11.62 -6.11 -2.73
CA ARG A 26 11.15 -7.40 -2.24
C ARG A 26 11.83 -8.55 -2.96
N SER A 27 11.80 -9.74 -2.36
CA SER A 27 12.28 -10.96 -3.01
C SER A 27 11.40 -11.35 -4.20
N GLU A 28 11.92 -12.19 -5.10
CA GLU A 28 11.14 -12.69 -6.27
C GLU A 28 9.90 -13.48 -5.86
N LYS A 29 9.94 -14.14 -4.70
CA LYS A 29 8.86 -14.96 -4.15
C LYS A 29 8.33 -14.40 -2.84
N ALA A 30 8.19 -13.07 -2.77
CA ALA A 30 7.66 -12.41 -1.58
C ALA A 30 6.20 -12.81 -1.35
N ILE A 31 5.88 -13.27 -0.15
CA ILE A 31 4.53 -13.63 0.31
C ILE A 31 4.26 -12.83 1.58
N VAL A 32 3.03 -12.32 1.71
CA VAL A 32 2.54 -11.70 2.95
C VAL A 32 1.72 -12.74 3.69
N ASP A 33 1.93 -12.88 5.00
CA ASP A 33 1.07 -13.72 5.83
C ASP A 33 -0.34 -13.12 5.91
N THR A 34 -1.34 -13.90 5.55
CA THR A 34 -2.75 -13.50 5.49
C THR A 34 -3.61 -14.12 6.58
N ASN A 35 -3.03 -14.78 7.59
CA ASN A 35 -3.78 -15.39 8.69
C ASN A 35 -4.27 -14.38 9.75
N GLY A 36 -4.06 -13.09 9.53
CA GLY A 36 -4.49 -12.00 10.41
C GLY A 36 -5.88 -11.43 10.09
N ILE A 37 -6.07 -10.15 10.39
CA ILE A 37 -7.29 -9.40 10.10
C ILE A 37 -6.99 -8.18 9.20
N MET A 38 -7.98 -7.75 8.42
CA MET A 38 -7.91 -6.50 7.64
C MET A 38 -8.58 -5.37 8.44
N VAL A 39 -7.89 -4.25 8.59
CA VAL A 39 -8.40 -3.05 9.29
C VAL A 39 -8.35 -1.83 8.35
N PHE A 40 -9.31 -0.92 8.52
CA PHE A 40 -9.40 0.32 7.74
C PHE A 40 -9.27 1.53 8.67
N GLY A 41 -8.51 2.56 8.26
CA GLY A 41 -8.42 3.85 8.96
C GLY A 41 -7.63 3.85 10.29
N THR A 42 -7.12 2.70 10.75
CA THR A 42 -6.38 2.60 12.02
C THR A 42 -5.28 1.53 11.95
N ARG A 43 -4.31 1.62 12.86
CA ARG A 43 -3.33 0.57 13.16
C ARG A 43 -3.63 0.06 14.58
N ILE A 44 -3.70 -1.25 14.75
CA ILE A 44 -4.26 -1.91 15.96
C ILE A 44 -3.52 -1.56 17.27
N LEU A 45 -2.31 -1.00 17.21
CA LEU A 45 -1.47 -0.66 18.36
C LEU A 45 -0.78 0.71 18.23
N ASP A 46 -1.21 1.54 17.28
CA ASP A 46 -0.65 2.88 17.05
C ASP A 46 -1.65 3.91 17.57
N GLU A 47 -1.21 4.85 18.40
CA GLU A 47 -2.07 5.95 18.90
C GLU A 47 -2.37 6.97 17.79
N GLU A 48 -1.56 6.96 16.73
CA GLU A 48 -1.72 7.81 15.54
C GLU A 48 -2.84 7.26 14.65
N VAL A 49 -4.02 7.89 14.73
CA VAL A 49 -5.09 7.71 13.76
C VAL A 49 -4.89 8.68 12.59
N PHE A 50 -5.13 8.20 11.37
CA PHE A 50 -5.22 9.08 10.20
C PHE A 50 -6.70 9.43 9.99
N GLU A 51 -7.08 10.64 10.38
CA GLU A 51 -8.37 11.22 10.03
C GLU A 51 -8.24 12.06 8.75
N GLY A 52 -9.11 11.79 7.78
CA GLY A 52 -9.26 12.58 6.57
C GLY A 52 -10.71 12.51 6.09
N ASP A 53 -11.17 13.57 5.44
CA ASP A 53 -12.48 13.63 4.74
C ASP A 53 -12.49 12.81 3.44
#